data_AF-A0A7T0BUY2-F1
#
_entry.id   AF-A0A7T0BUY2-F1
#
_cell.length_a   1.000
_cell.length_b   1.000
_cell.length_c   1.000
_cell.angle_alpha   90.00
_cell.angle_beta   90.00
_cell.angle_gamma   90.00
#
_symmetry.space_group_name_H-M   'P 1'
#
loop_
_entity.id
_entity.type
_entity.pdbx_description
1 polymer ?
#
loop_
_entity_poly.entity_id
_entity_poly.type
_entity_poly.pdbx_seq_one_letter_code
_entity_poly.pdbx_strand_id
1 'polypeptide(L)'
;MNQFRIQAESANPRTRIKNEARRRIVNVVGPGWKQQNIQARAAELHLKETRGVINTEESDELQGILNLWGWVKSVRAASDSLEVSLPANYKDDSHWPAVPD
;
A
#
# COMPACT_ATOMS: atom_id res chain seq x y z
N MET A 1 3.96 -32.98 -4.60
CA MET A 1 5.04 -32.31 -3.82
C MET A 1 4.90 -30.78 -3.69
N ASN A 2 3.75 -30.15 -4.03
CA ASN A 2 3.64 -28.67 -4.03
C ASN A 2 2.75 -28.07 -2.91
N GLN A 3 1.95 -28.90 -2.22
CA GLN A 3 1.01 -28.43 -1.18
C GLN A 3 1.70 -28.16 0.17
N PHE A 4 2.65 -29.02 0.57
CA PHE A 4 3.37 -28.90 1.84
C PHE A 4 4.28 -27.66 1.93
N ARG A 5 4.84 -27.22 0.79
CA ARG A 5 5.73 -26.05 0.73
C ARG A 5 4.95 -24.73 0.87
N ILE A 6 3.76 -24.65 0.27
CA ILE A 6 2.86 -23.49 0.35
C ILE A 6 2.31 -23.33 1.78
N GLN A 7 1.94 -24.44 2.44
CA GLN A 7 1.51 -24.41 3.84
C GLN A 7 2.61 -23.93 4.79
N ALA A 8 3.86 -24.36 4.59
CA ALA A 8 5.00 -23.93 5.40
C ALA A 8 5.31 -22.43 5.22
N GLU A 9 5.20 -21.87 4.01
CA GLU A 9 5.39 -20.43 3.76
C GLU A 9 4.30 -19.58 4.42
N SER A 10 3.04 -20.04 4.42
CA SER A 10 1.94 -19.35 5.11
C SER A 10 2.03 -19.41 6.65
N ALA A 11 2.78 -20.38 7.18
CA ALA A 11 3.05 -20.52 8.62
C ALA A 11 4.18 -19.59 9.11
N ASN A 12 5.03 -19.07 8.22
CA ASN A 12 6.10 -18.14 8.57
C ASN A 12 5.49 -16.81 9.08
N PRO A 13 5.80 -16.36 10.32
CA PRO A 13 5.32 -15.10 10.87
C PRO A 13 5.56 -13.88 9.98
N ARG A 14 6.71 -13.82 9.28
CA ARG A 14 7.04 -12.71 8.36
C ARG A 14 6.09 -12.70 7.16
N THR A 15 5.82 -13.87 6.57
CA THR A 15 4.85 -14.00 5.48
C THR A 15 3.46 -13.55 5.91
N ARG A 16 3.04 -13.90 7.14
CA ARG A 16 1.75 -13.47 7.70
C ARG A 16 1.66 -11.94 7.83
N ILE A 17 2.73 -11.29 8.27
CA ILE A 17 2.82 -9.83 8.38
C ILE A 17 2.76 -9.18 6.99
N LYS A 18 3.54 -9.67 6.02
CA LYS A 18 3.51 -9.18 4.62
C LYS A 18 2.12 -9.34 3.99
N ASN A 19 1.45 -10.46 4.25
CA ASN A 19 0.09 -10.71 3.77
C ASN A 19 -0.93 -9.74 4.38
N GLU A 20 -0.77 -9.36 5.64
CA GLU A 20 -1.63 -8.37 6.29
C GLU A 20 -1.39 -6.96 5.76
N ALA A 21 -0.12 -6.57 5.55
CA ALA A 21 0.20 -5.32 4.87
C ALA A 21 -0.45 -5.27 3.46
N ARG A 22 -0.34 -6.36 2.70
CA ARG A 22 -1.01 -6.50 1.40
C ARG A 22 -2.53 -6.37 1.52
N ARG A 23 -3.16 -7.06 2.47
CA ARG A 23 -4.61 -7.01 2.72
C ARG A 23 -5.07 -5.56 2.96
N ARG A 24 -4.36 -4.83 3.83
CA ARG A 24 -4.66 -3.43 4.13
C ARG A 24 -4.56 -2.55 2.90
N ILE A 25 -3.47 -2.65 2.13
CA ILE A 25 -3.28 -1.89 0.89
C ILE A 25 -4.39 -2.17 -0.11
N VAL A 26 -4.75 -3.44 -0.33
CA VAL A 26 -5.81 -3.82 -1.27
C VAL A 26 -7.18 -3.32 -0.81
N ASN A 27 -7.44 -3.28 0.49
CA ASN A 27 -8.71 -2.78 1.02
C ASN A 27 -8.89 -1.26 0.80
N VAL A 28 -7.81 -0.49 0.90
CA VAL A 28 -7.86 0.98 0.76
C VAL A 28 -7.68 1.42 -0.69
N VAL A 29 -6.62 0.96 -1.36
CA VAL A 29 -6.29 1.38 -2.73
C VAL A 29 -7.10 0.59 -3.78
N GLY A 30 -7.53 -0.61 -3.43
CA GLY A 30 -8.24 -1.52 -4.31
C GLY A 30 -7.37 -2.62 -4.94
N PRO A 31 -7.97 -3.47 -5.79
CA PRO A 31 -7.27 -4.56 -6.47
C PRO A 31 -6.24 -4.04 -7.47
N GLY A 32 -5.38 -4.94 -7.97
CA GLY A 32 -4.24 -4.58 -8.81
C GLY A 32 -4.57 -3.68 -10.01
N TRP A 33 -5.71 -3.89 -10.68
CA TRP A 33 -6.12 -3.05 -11.81
C TRP A 33 -6.40 -1.59 -11.39
N LYS A 34 -6.97 -1.35 -10.19
CA LYS A 34 -7.16 0.02 -9.67
C LYS A 34 -5.82 0.68 -9.37
N GLN A 35 -4.89 -0.08 -8.78
CA GLN A 35 -3.55 0.42 -8.49
C GLN A 35 -2.80 0.82 -9.77
N GLN A 36 -2.91 0.03 -10.84
CA GLN A 36 -2.34 0.34 -12.14
C GLN A 36 -2.97 1.59 -12.76
N ASN A 37 -4.30 1.72 -12.68
CA ASN A 37 -4.99 2.92 -13.18
C ASN A 37 -4.56 4.19 -12.42
N ILE A 38 -4.43 4.11 -11.08
CA ILE A 38 -3.94 5.23 -10.25
C ILE A 38 -2.51 5.62 -10.66
N GLN A 39 -1.62 4.65 -10.90
CA GLN A 39 -0.25 4.91 -11.36
C GLN A 39 -0.22 5.59 -12.73
N ALA A 40 -1.03 5.10 -13.68
CA ALA A 40 -1.13 5.70 -15.01
C ALA A 40 -1.66 7.15 -14.93
N ARG A 41 -2.69 7.38 -14.09
CA ARG A 41 -3.27 8.71 -13.87
C ARG A 41 -2.27 9.66 -13.21
N ALA A 42 -1.53 9.21 -12.21
CA ALA A 42 -0.49 10.02 -11.57
C ALA A 42 0.60 10.45 -12.57
N ALA A 43 1.00 9.55 -13.48
CA ALA A 43 1.98 9.86 -14.52
C ALA A 43 1.46 10.90 -15.52
N GLU A 44 0.17 10.82 -15.91
CA GLU A 44 -0.47 11.83 -16.75
C GLU A 44 -0.50 13.21 -16.06
N LEU A 45 -0.97 13.25 -14.81
CA LEU A 45 -1.08 14.48 -14.04
C LEU A 45 0.28 15.14 -13.81
N HIS A 46 1.31 14.35 -13.47
CA HIS A 46 2.66 14.88 -13.30
C HIS A 46 3.25 15.40 -14.63
N LEU A 47 2.90 14.78 -15.77
CA LEU A 47 3.27 15.33 -17.09
C LEU A 47 2.58 16.66 -17.38
N LYS A 48 1.31 16.83 -16.97
CA LYS A 48 0.60 18.12 -17.08
C LYS A 48 1.20 19.18 -16.17
N GLU A 49 1.56 18.82 -14.93
CA GLU A 49 2.23 19.69 -13.96
C GLU A 49 3.56 20.22 -14.51
N THR A 50 4.42 19.32 -14.99
CA THR A 50 5.73 19.70 -15.56
C THR A 50 5.63 20.52 -16.84
N ARG A 51 4.50 20.44 -17.55
CA ARG A 51 4.20 21.26 -18.74
C ARG A 51 3.49 22.58 -18.40
N GLY A 52 3.13 22.81 -17.14
CA GLY A 52 2.42 24.01 -16.71
C GLY A 52 0.97 24.11 -17.22
N VAL A 53 0.34 22.98 -17.55
CA VAL A 53 -1.04 22.93 -18.08
C VAL A 53 -2.02 22.22 -17.13
N ILE A 54 -1.55 21.86 -15.93
CA ILE A 54 -2.40 21.28 -14.89
C ILE A 54 -3.38 22.34 -14.37
N ASN A 55 -4.65 21.97 -14.21
CA ASN A 55 -5.63 22.83 -13.55
C ASN A 55 -5.73 22.54 -12.03
N THR A 56 -6.56 23.30 -11.32
CA THR A 56 -6.70 23.17 -9.86
C THR A 56 -7.24 21.80 -9.46
N GLU A 57 -8.30 21.32 -10.12
CA GLU A 57 -8.91 20.03 -9.80
C GLU A 57 -7.95 18.86 -10.04
N GLU A 58 -7.15 18.92 -11.10
CA GLU A 58 -6.11 17.95 -11.44
C GLU A 58 -4.94 17.99 -10.46
N SER A 59 -4.58 19.18 -9.97
CA SER A 59 -3.57 19.33 -8.90
C SER A 59 -4.05 18.71 -7.59
N ASP A 60 -5.32 18.92 -7.24
CA ASP A 60 -5.93 18.31 -6.04
C ASP A 60 -6.01 16.79 -6.18
N GLU A 61 -6.35 16.27 -7.37
CA GLU A 61 -6.34 14.84 -7.68
C GLU A 61 -4.92 14.26 -7.53
N LEU A 62 -3.90 14.93 -8.07
CA LEU A 62 -2.51 14.51 -7.96
C LEU A 62 -2.07 14.48 -6.48
N GLN A 63 -2.44 15.49 -5.70
CA GLN A 63 -2.14 15.54 -4.27
C GLN A 63 -2.83 14.39 -3.51
N GLY A 64 -4.08 14.07 -3.84
CA GLY A 64 -4.80 12.93 -3.28
C GLY A 64 -4.10 11.59 -3.58
N ILE A 65 -3.64 11.40 -4.82
CA ILE A 65 -2.86 10.21 -5.21
C ILE A 65 -1.54 10.14 -4.43
N LEU A 66 -0.82 11.26 -4.29
CA LEU A 66 0.44 11.31 -3.54
C LEU A 66 0.24 11.01 -2.05
N ASN A 67 -0.85 11.49 -1.45
CA ASN A 67 -1.22 11.16 -0.07
C ASN A 67 -1.48 9.66 0.11
N LEU A 68 -2.23 9.06 -0.81
CA LEU A 68 -2.48 7.61 -0.82
C LEU A 68 -1.17 6.81 -0.95
N TRP A 69 -0.25 7.28 -1.78
CA TRP A 69 1.08 6.67 -1.93
C TRP A 69 1.99 6.86 -0.72
N GLY A 70 1.87 8.01 -0.04
CA GLY A 70 2.44 8.24 1.28
C GLY A 70 1.98 7.18 2.27
N TRP A 71 0.67 6.96 2.37
CA TRP A 71 0.10 5.93 3.25
C TRP A 71 0.58 4.51 2.93
N VAL A 72 0.62 4.12 1.64
CA VAL A 72 1.14 2.80 1.24
C VAL A 72 2.58 2.59 1.66
N LYS A 73 3.44 3.62 1.54
CA LYS A 73 4.83 3.55 2.03
C LYS A 73 4.87 3.35 3.55
N SER A 74 4.02 4.06 4.30
CA SER A 74 3.93 3.91 5.76
C SER A 74 3.48 2.50 6.16
N VAL A 75 2.53 1.89 5.44
CA VAL A 75 2.12 0.48 5.69
C VAL A 75 3.28 -0.48 5.46
N ARG A 76 4.09 -0.26 4.41
CA ARG A 76 5.27 -1.10 4.14
C ARG A 76 6.34 -0.94 5.22
N ALA A 77 6.60 0.29 5.67
CA ALA A 77 7.53 0.55 6.77
C ALA A 77 7.07 -0.08 8.10
N ALA A 78 5.76 -0.03 8.39
CA ALA A 78 5.19 -0.72 9.54
C ALA A 78 5.37 -2.25 9.44
N SER A 79 5.12 -2.84 8.27
CA SER A 79 5.41 -4.26 8.01
C SER A 79 6.86 -4.61 8.29
N ASP A 80 7.80 -3.84 7.75
CA ASP A 80 9.23 -4.08 7.94
C ASP A 80 9.62 -4.01 9.43
N SER A 81 9.02 -3.08 10.18
CA SER A 81 9.23 -2.96 11.63
C SER A 81 8.67 -4.16 12.41
N LEU A 82 7.47 -4.62 12.06
CA LEU A 82 6.83 -5.79 12.68
C LEU A 82 7.59 -7.08 12.38
N GLU A 83 8.26 -7.17 11.24
CA GLU A 83 9.10 -8.30 10.87
C GLU A 83 10.36 -8.39 11.75
N VAL A 84 10.76 -7.33 12.44
CA VAL A 84 11.84 -7.38 13.43
C VAL A 84 11.36 -7.98 14.75
N SER A 85 10.23 -7.51 15.27
CA SER A 85 9.73 -7.87 16.61
C SER A 85 8.82 -9.10 16.64
N LEU A 86 8.21 -9.47 15.51
CA LEU A 86 7.32 -10.61 15.32
C LEU A 86 6.20 -10.72 16.39
N PRO A 87 5.40 -9.65 16.62
CA PRO A 87 4.38 -9.68 17.65
C PRO A 87 3.27 -10.69 17.31
N ALA A 88 2.77 -11.38 18.34
CA ALA A 88 1.68 -12.34 18.17
C ALA A 88 0.40 -11.68 17.59
N ASN A 89 0.13 -10.43 17.99
CA ASN A 89 -1.03 -9.64 17.57
C ASN A 89 -0.71 -8.64 16.44
N TYR A 90 0.13 -9.00 15.46
CA TYR A 90 0.48 -8.12 14.33
C TYR A 90 -0.71 -7.55 13.53
N LYS A 91 -1.93 -8.08 13.70
CA LYS A 91 -3.15 -7.57 13.07
C LYS A 91 -3.75 -6.36 13.79
N ASP A 92 -3.34 -6.08 15.02
CA ASP A 92 -3.83 -4.95 15.81
C ASP A 92 -3.60 -3.64 15.05
N ASP A 93 -4.63 -2.79 14.97
CA ASP A 93 -4.60 -1.53 14.24
C ASP A 93 -3.57 -0.55 14.82
N SER A 94 -3.19 -0.70 16.10
CA SER A 94 -2.14 0.13 16.70
C SER A 94 -0.77 -0.02 16.00
N HIS A 95 -0.56 -1.11 15.25
CA HIS A 95 0.69 -1.34 14.51
C HIS A 95 0.71 -0.69 13.12
N TRP A 96 -0.40 -0.15 12.65
CA TRP A 96 -0.56 0.29 11.26
C TRP A 96 -0.93 1.76 11.17
N PRO A 97 -0.52 2.47 10.11
CA PRO A 97 -0.91 3.87 9.93
C PRO A 97 -2.42 4.00 9.71
N ALA A 98 -3.00 5.07 10.26
CA ALA A 98 -4.38 5.46 9.99
C ALA A 98 -4.62 5.61 8.48
N VAL A 99 -5.81 5.24 8.03
CA VAL A 99 -6.22 5.41 6.62
C VAL A 99 -6.36 6.92 6.34
N PRO A 100 -5.85 7.43 5.20
CA PRO A 100 -6.05 8.82 4.82
C PRO A 100 -7.54 9.10 4.55
N ASP A 101 -7.99 10.30 4.96
CA ASP A 101 -9.34 10.81 4.72
C ASP A 101 -9.61 11.08 3.23
#